data_AF-A0A4R5XKN0-F1
#
_entry.id   AF-A0A4R5XKN0-F1
#
_cell.length_a   1.000
_cell.length_b   1.000
_cell.length_c   1.000
_cell.angle_alpha   90.00
_cell.angle_beta   90.00
_cell.angle_gamma   90.00
#
_symmetry.space_group_name_H-M   'P 1'
#
loop_
_entity.id
_entity.type
_entity.pdbx_description
1 polymer ?
#
loop_
_entity_poly.entity_id
_entity_poly.type
_entity_poly.pdbx_seq_one_letter_code
_entity_poly.pdbx_strand_id
1 'polypeptide(L)' 'MKKENLRLSYVIPNALVYLLLYMSVLFFFANTHHLYLVQRSSIWVLTILFLFFISVLISFVIWHGIKEDKL' A
#
# COMPACT_ATOMS: atom_id res chain seq x y z
N MET A 1 -1.01 11.92 -23.59
CA MET A 1 -1.79 10.81 -23.02
C MET A 1 -3.15 11.37 -22.59
N LYS A 2 -4.28 10.71 -22.87
CA LYS A 2 -5.60 11.18 -22.39
C LYS A 2 -5.59 11.26 -20.85
N LYS A 3 -6.17 12.30 -20.23
CA LYS A 3 -6.23 12.45 -18.75
C LYS A 3 -6.72 11.17 -18.04
N GLU A 4 -7.67 10.49 -18.66
CA GLU A 4 -8.21 9.19 -18.21
C GLU A 4 -7.13 8.09 -18.07
N ASN A 5 -6.19 8.01 -19.03
CA ASN A 5 -5.09 7.05 -18.99
C ASN A 5 -4.05 7.42 -17.92
N LEU A 6 -3.88 8.72 -17.64
CA LEU A 6 -3.03 9.21 -16.54
C LEU A 6 -3.64 8.81 -15.19
N ARG A 7 -4.95 8.99 -14.98
CA ARG A 7 -5.63 8.56 -13.74
C ARG A 7 -5.46 7.06 -13.47
N LEU A 8 -5.68 6.22 -14.49
CA LEU A 8 -5.46 4.78 -14.38
C LEU A 8 -4.01 4.42 -13.98
N SER A 9 -3.03 5.17 -14.49
CA SER A 9 -1.61 4.98 -14.19
C SER A 9 -1.27 5.19 -12.70
N TYR A 10 -2.08 5.93 -11.93
CA TYR A 10 -1.86 6.10 -10.50
C TYR A 10 -2.81 5.24 -9.65
N VAL A 11 -4.05 5.05 -10.10
CA VAL A 11 -5.06 4.26 -9.38
C VAL A 11 -4.69 2.78 -9.33
N ILE A 12 -4.20 2.20 -10.44
CA ILE A 12 -3.83 0.78 -10.49
C ILE A 12 -2.70 0.46 -9.48
N PRO A 13 -1.56 1.19 -9.49
CA PRO A 13 -0.52 0.95 -8.49
C PRO A 13 -1.02 1.12 -7.05
N ASN A 14 -1.88 2.11 -6.79
CA ASN A 14 -2.44 2.31 -5.45
C ASN A 14 -3.28 1.11 -4.99
N ALA A 15 -4.15 0.60 -5.87
CA ALA A 15 -4.96 -0.59 -5.60
C ALA A 15 -4.09 -1.83 -5.33
N LEU A 16 -2.98 -1.99 -6.07
CA LEU A 16 -2.01 -3.06 -5.82
C LEU A 16 -1.32 -2.92 -4.45
N VAL A 17 -0.94 -1.72 -4.05
CA VAL A 17 -0.34 -1.49 -2.72
C VAL A 17 -1.35 -1.79 -1.61
N TYR A 18 -2.63 -1.41 -1.77
CA TYR A 18 -3.68 -1.78 -0.82
C TYR A 18 -3.86 -3.29 -0.72
N LEU A 19 -3.88 -4.00 -1.85
CA LEU A 19 -3.98 -5.45 -1.87
C LEU A 19 -2.78 -6.11 -1.15
N LEU A 20 -1.56 -5.65 -1.43
CA LEU A 20 -0.35 -6.13 -0.78
C LEU A 20 -0.36 -5.86 0.73
N LEU A 21 -0.78 -4.67 1.15
CA LEU A 21 -0.94 -4.32 2.56
C LEU A 21 -1.93 -5.29 3.23
N TYR A 22 -3.10 -5.50 2.64
CA TYR A 22 -4.12 -6.39 3.17
C TYR A 22 -3.61 -7.83 3.30
N MET A 23 -3.00 -8.37 2.25
CA MET A 23 -2.42 -9.72 2.27
C MET A 23 -1.29 -9.85 3.30
N SER A 24 -0.46 -8.82 3.45
CA SER A 24 0.63 -8.82 4.44
C SER A 24 0.10 -8.82 5.87
N VAL A 25 -0.97 -8.06 6.13
CA VAL A 25 -1.65 -8.04 7.43
C VAL A 25 -2.25 -9.41 7.74
N LEU A 26 -2.98 -10.01 6.79
CA LEU A 26 -3.53 -11.35 6.95
C LEU A 26 -2.44 -12.39 7.20
N PHE A 27 -1.36 -12.36 6.41
CA PHE A 27 -0.22 -13.26 6.57
C PHE A 27 0.42 -13.12 7.95
N PHE A 28 0.66 -11.89 8.40
CA PHE A 28 1.22 -11.63 9.72
C PHE A 28 0.33 -12.21 10.82
N PHE A 29 -0.98 -11.91 10.81
CA PHE A 29 -1.91 -12.41 11.82
C PHE A 29 -2.01 -13.94 11.84
N ALA A 30 -2.11 -14.57 10.67
CA ALA A 30 -2.17 -16.03 10.54
C ALA A 30 -0.89 -16.74 11.01
N ASN A 31 0.26 -16.06 10.99
CA ASN A 31 1.57 -16.65 11.30
C ASN A 31 2.29 -16.02 12.50
N THR A 32 1.61 -15.18 13.30
CA THR A 32 2.22 -14.41 14.40
C THR A 32 3.08 -15.28 15.32
N HIS A 33 2.56 -16.42 15.77
CA HIS A 33 3.27 -17.33 16.65
C HIS A 33 4.57 -17.86 16.00
N HIS A 34 4.50 -18.30 14.74
CA HIS A 34 5.68 -18.78 14.01
C HIS A 34 6.70 -17.66 13.79
N LEU A 35 6.24 -16.48 13.38
CA LEU A 35 7.08 -15.30 13.17
C LEU A 35 7.74 -14.82 14.47
N TYR A 36 7.09 -15.00 15.62
CA TYR A 36 7.66 -14.69 16.92
C TYR A 36 8.78 -15.68 17.27
N LEU A 37 8.54 -16.99 17.10
CA LEU A 37 9.54 -18.03 17.36
C LEU A 37 10.81 -17.84 16.52
N VAL A 38 10.68 -17.48 15.24
CA VAL A 38 11.83 -17.23 14.37
C VAL A 38 12.39 -15.80 14.46
N GLN A 39 11.90 -14.98 15.41
CA GLN A 39 12.32 -13.59 15.63
C GLN A 39 12.18 -12.69 14.39
N ARG A 40 11.18 -12.94 13.54
CA ARG A 40 10.86 -12.16 12.33
C ARG A 40 9.62 -11.27 12.47
N SER A 41 8.97 -11.27 13.63
CA SER A 41 7.76 -10.45 13.84
C SER A 41 8.01 -8.97 13.56
N SER A 42 9.10 -8.41 14.07
CA SER A 42 9.42 -6.98 13.95
C SER A 42 9.58 -6.53 12.49
N ILE A 43 10.22 -7.35 11.65
CA ILE A 43 10.40 -6.97 10.23
C ILE A 43 9.08 -6.95 9.48
N TRP A 44 8.15 -7.87 9.77
CA TRP A 44 6.82 -7.86 9.16
C TRP A 44 5.97 -6.67 9.62
N VAL A 45 6.05 -6.30 10.90
CA VAL A 45 5.39 -5.08 11.40
C VAL A 45 5.93 -3.84 10.68
N LEU A 46 7.25 -3.73 10.51
CA LEU A 46 7.87 -2.65 9.74
C LEU A 46 7.41 -2.67 8.28
N THR A 47 7.36 -3.83 7.62
CA THR A 47 6.86 -3.96 6.24
C THR A 47 5.42 -3.47 6.12
N ILE A 48 4.55 -3.85 7.05
CA ILE A 48 3.14 -3.40 7.07
C ILE A 48 3.07 -1.88 7.25
N LEU A 49 3.84 -1.30 8.17
CA LEU A 49 3.92 0.15 8.36
C LEU A 49 4.40 0.86 7.10
N PHE A 50 5.46 0.38 6.46
CA PHE A 50 5.96 0.94 5.20
C PHE A 50 4.90 0.89 4.10
N LEU A 51 4.23 -0.24 3.90
CA LEU A 51 3.15 -0.37 2.92
C LEU A 51 1.99 0.58 3.21
N PHE A 52 1.63 0.75 4.49
CA PHE A 52 0.61 1.72 4.91
C PHE A 52 1.01 3.15 4.55
N PHE A 53 2.23 3.58 4.87
CA PHE A 53 2.70 4.94 4.52
C PHE A 53 2.76 5.15 3.01
N ILE A 54 3.26 4.18 2.25
CA ILE A 54 3.31 4.24 0.77
C ILE A 54 1.89 4.39 0.20
N SER A 55 0.94 3.59 0.70
CA SER A 55 -0.46 3.65 0.27
C SER A 55 -1.10 5.03 0.55
N VAL A 56 -0.87 5.59 1.74
CA VAL A 56 -1.36 6.92 2.11
C VAL A 56 -0.75 8.00 1.23
N LEU A 57 0.57 7.94 0.98
CA LEU A 57 1.26 8.92 0.14
C LEU A 57 0.77 8.90 -1.31
N ILE A 58 0.62 7.71 -1.91
CA ILE A 58 0.09 7.58 -3.27
C ILE A 58 -1.35 8.13 -3.33
N SER A 59 -2.18 7.79 -2.35
CA SER A 59 -3.55 8.29 -2.27
C SER A 59 -3.61 9.81 -2.15
N PHE A 60 -2.70 10.42 -1.38
CA PHE A 60 -2.57 11.88 -1.27
C PHE A 60 -2.18 12.53 -2.61
N VAL A 61 -1.22 11.95 -3.34
CA VAL A 61 -0.82 12.43 -4.67
C VAL A 61 -1.98 12.36 -5.66
N ILE A 62 -2.74 11.27 -5.66
CA ILE A 62 -3.93 11.11 -6.51
C ILE A 62 -4.98 12.17 -6.16
N TRP A 63 -5.30 12.34 -4.88
CA TRP A 63 -6.28 13.32 -4.42
C TRP A 63 -5.90 14.75 -4.83
N HIS A 64 -4.65 15.15 -4.58
CA HIS A 64 -4.16 16.48 -4.93
C HIS A 64 -4.15 16.69 -6.45
N GLY A 65 -3.72 15.69 -7.21
CA GLY A 65 -3.73 15.74 -8.67
C GLY A 65 -5.12 15.91 -9.26
N ILE A 66 -6.12 15.21 -8.72
CA ILE A 66 -7.53 15.34 -9.12
C ILE A 66 -8.05 16.75 -8.76
N LYS A 67 -7.75 17.23 -7.54
CA LYS A 67 -8.18 18.55 -7.07
C LYS A 67 -7.63 19.69 -7.94
N GLU A 68 -6.40 19.56 -8.43
CA GLU A 68 -5.75 20.54 -9.29
C GLU A 68 -6.06 20.37 -10.78
N ASP A 69 -6.91 19.39 -11.15
CA ASP A 69 -7.20 18.99 -12.55
C ASP A 69 -5.94 18.67 -13.38
N LYS A 70 -4.85 18.31 -12.69
CA LYS A 70 -3.57 17.85 -13.24
C LYS A 70 -3.59 16.34 -13.53
N LEU A 71 -4.53 15.63 -12.91
CA LEU A 71 -4.81 14.20 -13.07
C LEU A 71 -6.27 13.99 -13.46
#